data_AF-A0A3M7QVV3-F1
#
_entry.id   AF-A0A3M7QVV3-F1
#
_cell.length_a   1.000
_cell.length_b   1.000
_cell.length_c   1.000
_cell.angle_alpha   90.00
_cell.angle_beta   90.00
_cell.angle_gamma   90.00
#
_symmetry.space_group_name_H-M   'P 1'
#
loop_
_entity.id
_entity.type
_entity.pdbx_description
1 polymer ?
#
loop_
_entity_poly.entity_id
_entity_poly.type
_entity_poly.pdbx_seq_one_letter_code
_entity_poly.pdbx_strand_id
1 'polypeptide(L)'
;RDTGKYEEYKEISKNVKRVMNTNISAYELRLASNNSKNPKVLYSYMKSKQKVSDRIGSLTKKDGSTTTDKCEIAEILNEQFESVFSVDLGDFQKFEMRTEFKCDGEERLESRDVQT
;
A
#
# COMPACT_ATOMS: atom_id res chain seq x y z
N ARG A 1 19.60 -41.63 -22.68
CA ARG A 1 19.07 -40.43 -22.01
C ARG A 1 17.93 -39.91 -22.87
N ASP A 2 16.74 -39.75 -22.30
CA ASP A 2 15.52 -39.35 -23.01
C ASP A 2 15.50 -37.82 -23.21
N THR A 3 16.35 -37.34 -24.11
CA THR A 3 16.60 -35.91 -24.37
C THR A 3 15.39 -35.21 -24.99
N GLY A 4 14.52 -35.95 -25.68
CA GLY A 4 13.33 -35.42 -26.34
C GLY A 4 12.28 -34.89 -25.34
N LYS A 5 11.96 -35.69 -24.30
CA LYS A 5 11.00 -35.28 -23.27
C LYS A 5 11.46 -34.06 -22.46
N TYR A 6 12.76 -33.94 -22.23
CA TYR A 6 13.32 -32.80 -21.52
C TYR A 6 13.19 -31.49 -22.31
N GLU A 7 13.48 -31.51 -23.61
CA GLU A 7 13.31 -30.32 -24.46
C GLU A 7 11.84 -29.95 -24.63
N GLU A 8 10.94 -30.93 -24.76
CA GLU A 8 9.49 -30.67 -24.78
C GLU A 8 9.01 -29.96 -23.50
N TYR A 9 9.37 -30.49 -22.33
CA TYR A 9 9.06 -29.87 -21.04
C TYR A 9 9.57 -28.43 -20.94
N LYS A 10 10.79 -28.19 -21.42
CA LYS A 10 11.44 -26.89 -21.40
C LYS A 10 10.73 -25.89 -22.32
N GLU A 11 10.31 -26.30 -23.50
CA GLU A 11 9.53 -25.45 -24.42
C GLU A 11 8.15 -25.12 -23.85
N ILE A 12 7.45 -26.11 -23.27
CA ILE A 12 6.17 -25.88 -22.58
C ILE A 12 6.36 -24.87 -21.44
N SER A 13 7.40 -25.06 -20.60
CA SER A 13 7.70 -24.17 -19.48
C SER A 13 8.00 -22.74 -19.93
N LYS A 14 8.74 -22.57 -21.03
CA LYS A 14 9.00 -21.26 -21.65
C LYS A 14 7.71 -20.61 -22.13
N ASN A 15 6.84 -21.38 -22.79
CA ASN A 15 5.58 -20.88 -23.30
C ASN A 15 4.64 -20.42 -22.18
N VAL A 16 4.51 -21.23 -21.12
CA VAL A 16 3.72 -20.88 -19.93
C VAL A 16 4.23 -19.58 -19.31
N LYS A 17 5.56 -19.47 -19.10
CA LYS A 17 6.16 -18.25 -18.55
C LYS A 17 5.90 -17.03 -19.45
N ARG A 18 6.00 -17.19 -20.78
CA ARG A 18 5.70 -16.12 -21.74
C ARG A 18 4.26 -15.64 -21.60
N VAL A 19 3.29 -16.55 -21.67
CA VAL A 19 1.86 -16.24 -21.57
C VAL A 19 1.55 -15.57 -20.24
N MET A 20 2.10 -16.07 -19.13
CA MET A 20 1.91 -15.49 -17.80
C MET A 20 2.42 -14.04 -17.76
N ASN A 21 3.65 -13.80 -18.25
CA ASN A 21 4.24 -12.46 -18.25
C ASN A 21 3.46 -11.49 -19.14
N THR A 22 3.04 -11.92 -20.33
CA THR A 22 2.21 -11.10 -21.23
C THR A 22 0.90 -10.69 -20.56
N ASN A 23 0.24 -11.63 -19.87
CA ASN A 23 -1.00 -11.34 -19.15
C ASN A 23 -0.80 -10.37 -17.98
N ILE A 24 0.29 -10.52 -17.22
CA ILE A 24 0.65 -9.59 -16.14
C ILE A 24 0.86 -8.19 -16.70
N SER A 25 1.67 -8.04 -17.75
CA SER A 25 1.94 -6.73 -18.35
C SER A 25 0.69 -6.08 -18.95
N ALA A 26 -0.19 -6.86 -19.59
CA ALA A 26 -1.46 -6.34 -20.11
C ALA A 26 -2.38 -5.85 -18.97
N TYR A 27 -2.43 -6.59 -17.85
CA TYR A 27 -3.17 -6.18 -16.67
C TYR A 27 -2.61 -4.90 -16.03
N GLU A 28 -1.28 -4.81 -15.89
CA GLU A 28 -0.59 -3.62 -15.37
C GLU A 28 -0.84 -2.39 -16.25
N LEU A 29 -0.77 -2.55 -17.56
CA LEU A 29 -1.08 -1.49 -18.51
C LEU A 29 -2.54 -1.02 -18.35
N ARG A 30 -3.49 -1.94 -18.19
CA ARG A 30 -4.89 -1.61 -17.94
C ARG A 30 -5.08 -0.81 -16.64
N LEU A 31 -4.32 -1.14 -15.59
CA LEU A 31 -4.35 -0.39 -14.33
C LEU A 31 -3.80 1.03 -14.51
N ALA A 32 -2.66 1.17 -15.18
CA ALA A 32 -2.03 2.46 -15.44
C ALA A 32 -2.93 3.38 -16.28
N SER A 33 -3.52 2.84 -17.36
CA SER A 33 -4.43 3.59 -18.24
C SER A 33 -5.70 4.06 -17.54
N ASN A 34 -6.16 3.36 -16.51
CA ASN A 34 -7.37 3.71 -15.75
C ASN A 34 -7.08 4.47 -14.45
N ASN A 35 -5.84 4.91 -14.21
CA ASN A 35 -5.45 5.60 -12.97
C ASN A 35 -6.30 6.84 -12.68
N SER A 36 -6.68 7.61 -13.70
CA SER A 36 -7.52 8.81 -13.52
C SER A 36 -8.93 8.50 -13.01
N LYS A 37 -9.48 7.32 -13.36
CA LYS A 37 -10.84 6.92 -12.97
C LYS A 37 -10.86 6.11 -11.67
N ASN A 38 -9.83 5.30 -11.43
CA ASN A 38 -9.77 4.45 -10.25
C ASN A 38 -8.31 4.29 -9.75
N PRO A 39 -7.75 5.34 -9.12
CA PRO A 39 -6.38 5.31 -8.64
C PRO A 39 -6.18 4.30 -7.50
N LYS A 40 -7.22 4.01 -6.72
CA LYS A 40 -7.16 3.05 -5.59
C LYS A 40 -6.73 1.66 -6.04
N VAL A 41 -7.20 1.18 -7.20
CA VAL A 41 -6.85 -0.15 -7.69
C VAL A 41 -5.37 -0.22 -8.09
N LEU A 42 -4.84 0.84 -8.72
CA LEU A 42 -3.42 0.92 -9.04
C LEU A 42 -2.56 0.91 -7.76
N TYR A 43 -2.88 1.77 -6.79
CA TYR A 43 -2.14 1.81 -5.52
C TYR A 43 -2.25 0.51 -4.72
N SER A 44 -3.41 -0.14 -4.72
CA SER A 44 -3.58 -1.46 -4.10
C SER A 44 -2.70 -2.51 -4.77
N TYR A 45 -2.62 -2.51 -6.10
CA TYR A 45 -1.73 -3.42 -6.83
C TYR A 45 -0.25 -3.14 -6.50
N MET A 46 0.17 -1.87 -6.54
CA MET A 46 1.54 -1.49 -6.17
C MET A 46 1.89 -1.93 -4.75
N LYS A 47 1.01 -1.68 -3.77
CA LYS A 47 1.20 -2.11 -2.39
C LYS A 47 1.34 -3.63 -2.28
N SER A 48 0.56 -4.41 -3.04
CA SER A 48 0.67 -5.88 -3.06
C SER A 48 1.98 -6.41 -3.64
N LYS A 49 2.65 -5.62 -4.49
CA LYS A 49 3.95 -5.98 -5.12
C LYS A 49 5.16 -5.46 -4.36
N GLN A 50 4.99 -4.44 -3.53
CA GLN A 50 6.05 -3.91 -2.69
C GLN A 50 6.39 -4.92 -1.58
N LYS A 51 7.70 -5.19 -1.40
CA LYS A 51 8.22 -6.08 -0.35
C LYS A 51 8.34 -5.39 1.02
N VAL A 52 8.10 -4.07 1.06
CA VAL A 52 8.28 -3.26 2.26
C VAL A 52 7.07 -3.49 3.17
N SER A 53 7.33 -3.99 4.38
CA SER A 53 6.33 -3.91 5.45
C SER A 53 6.38 -2.51 6.04
N ASP A 54 5.27 -1.77 6.02
CA ASP A 54 5.10 -0.46 6.69
C ASP A 54 5.24 -0.53 8.23
N ARG A 55 5.80 -1.63 8.75
CA ARG A 55 5.87 -1.92 10.18
C ARG A 55 7.24 -1.50 10.71
N ILE A 56 7.23 -0.83 11.86
CA ILE A 56 8.44 -0.57 12.63
C ILE A 56 9.07 -1.93 12.99
N GLY A 57 10.18 -2.26 12.32
CA GLY A 57 10.86 -3.55 12.47
C GLY A 57 11.80 -3.58 13.66
N SER A 58 12.37 -2.43 14.02
CA SER A 58 13.26 -2.27 15.17
C SER A 58 13.36 -0.80 15.58
N LEU A 59 13.61 -0.55 16.87
CA LEU A 59 13.95 0.77 17.40
C LEU A 59 15.26 0.71 18.20
N THR A 60 16.02 1.80 18.16
CA THR A 60 17.20 1.99 19.00
C THR A 60 16.77 2.58 20.33
N LYS A 61 17.16 1.93 21.43
CA LYS A 61 16.97 2.40 22.80
C LYS A 61 17.96 3.51 23.14
N LYS A 62 17.70 4.21 24.25
CA LYS A 62 18.58 5.28 24.77
C LYS A 62 19.99 4.77 25.15
N ASP A 63 20.12 3.49 25.46
CA ASP A 63 21.39 2.82 25.79
C ASP A 63 22.21 2.42 24.54
N GLY A 64 21.68 2.69 23.33
CA GLY A 64 22.30 2.34 22.06
C GLY A 64 22.02 0.89 21.59
N SER A 65 21.29 0.09 22.35
CA SER A 65 20.85 -1.24 21.93
C SER A 65 19.65 -1.17 20.99
N THR A 66 19.48 -2.19 20.14
CA THR A 66 18.35 -2.26 19.19
C THR A 66 17.36 -3.31 19.66
N THR A 67 16.09 -2.94 19.76
CA THR A 67 14.99 -3.88 20.03
C THR A 67 14.14 -4.14 18.79
N THR A 68 13.73 -5.39 18.63
CA THR A 68 12.74 -5.85 17.64
C THR A 68 11.45 -6.33 18.33
N ASP A 69 11.42 -6.35 19.66
CA ASP A 69 10.28 -6.80 20.42
C ASP A 69 9.14 -5.77 20.37
N LYS A 70 7.91 -6.26 20.21
CA LYS A 70 6.76 -5.40 19.97
C LYS A 70 6.35 -4.62 21.21
N CYS A 71 6.45 -5.24 22.38
CA CYS A 71 6.08 -4.62 23.65
C CYS A 71 7.09 -3.54 23.99
N GLU A 72 8.39 -3.85 23.90
CA GLU A 72 9.44 -2.87 24.14
C GLU A 72 9.36 -1.66 23.18
N ILE A 73 9.08 -1.90 21.88
CA ILE A 73 8.86 -0.81 20.91
C ILE A 73 7.69 0.08 21.35
N ALA A 74 6.59 -0.50 21.82
CA ALA A 74 5.42 0.27 22.26
C ALA A 74 5.72 1.10 23.51
N GLU A 75 6.45 0.53 24.47
CA GLU A 75 6.90 1.22 25.68
C GLU A 75 7.80 2.41 25.34
N ILE A 76 8.80 2.22 24.47
CA ILE A 76 9.69 3.30 24.02
C ILE A 76 8.90 4.44 23.37
N LEU A 77 7.94 4.12 22.50
CA LEU A 77 7.10 5.13 21.86
C LEU A 77 6.23 5.88 22.87
N ASN A 78 5.68 5.16 23.85
CA ASN A 78 4.87 5.76 24.91
C ASN A 78 5.70 6.69 25.80
N GLU A 79 6.90 6.28 26.21
CA GLU A 79 7.84 7.12 26.96
C GLU A 79 8.20 8.41 26.20
N GLN A 80 8.44 8.32 24.89
CA GLN A 80 8.74 9.50 24.07
C GLN A 80 7.53 10.43 23.97
N PHE A 81 6.33 9.88 23.82
CA PHE A 81 5.11 10.66 23.83
C PHE A 81 4.92 11.40 25.15
N GLU A 82 5.00 10.70 26.28
CA GLU A 82 4.89 11.32 27.61
C GLU A 82 5.96 12.40 27.84
N SER A 83 7.21 12.15 27.43
CA SER A 83 8.30 13.12 27.59
C SER A 83 8.04 14.44 26.84
N VAL A 84 7.32 14.41 25.73
CA VAL A 84 7.04 15.60 24.91
C VAL A 84 5.71 16.25 25.30
N PHE A 85 4.72 15.46 25.70
CA PHE A 85 3.34 15.90 25.86
C PHE A 85 2.83 15.95 27.31
N SER A 86 3.53 15.38 28.29
CA SER A 86 3.09 15.38 29.69
C SER A 86 3.47 16.65 30.48
N VAL A 87 4.08 17.65 29.83
CA VAL A 87 4.29 18.97 30.44
C VAL A 87 3.14 19.88 30.01
N ASP A 88 2.14 20.01 30.88
CA ASP A 88 1.05 21.00 30.75
C ASP A 88 1.62 22.42 30.94
N LEU A 89 2.35 22.93 29.95
CA LEU A 89 2.77 24.33 29.91
C LEU A 89 1.71 25.20 29.23
N GLY A 90 0.44 25.12 29.66
CA GLY A 90 -0.61 26.15 29.47
C GLY A 90 -0.88 26.71 28.07
N ASP A 91 -0.18 26.26 27.04
CA ASP A 91 -0.13 26.80 25.70
C ASP A 91 -0.32 25.61 24.76
N PHE A 92 -1.59 25.25 24.60
CA PHE A 92 -1.98 24.21 23.66
C PHE A 92 -1.38 24.53 22.30
N GLN A 93 -0.76 23.55 21.66
CA GLN A 93 -0.34 23.71 20.27
C GLN A 93 -1.57 24.07 19.44
N LYS A 94 -1.60 25.32 18.94
CA LYS A 94 -2.66 25.79 18.06
C LYS A 94 -2.48 25.10 16.73
N PHE A 95 -3.15 23.96 16.55
CA PHE A 95 -3.23 23.31 15.25
C PHE A 95 -3.90 24.29 14.28
N GLU A 96 -3.24 24.58 13.16
CA GLU A 96 -3.90 25.28 12.07
C GLU A 96 -5.12 24.44 11.64
N MET A 97 -6.26 25.12 11.46
CA MET A 97 -7.49 24.44 11.06
C MET A 97 -7.21 23.66 9.77
N ARG A 98 -7.38 22.34 9.84
CA ARG A 98 -7.22 21.46 8.68
C ARG A 98 -8.16 21.95 7.59
N THR A 99 -7.62 22.23 6.41
CA THR A 99 -8.39 22.59 5.22
C THR A 99 -9.47 21.55 4.98
N GLU A 100 -10.73 22.00 4.86
CA GLU A 100 -11.85 21.14 4.50
C GLU A 100 -11.59 20.56 3.11
N PHE A 101 -11.39 19.24 3.05
CA PHE A 101 -11.24 18.52 1.80
C PHE A 101 -12.62 18.33 1.17
N LYS A 102 -12.96 19.15 0.17
CA LYS A 102 -14.16 18.94 -0.64
C LYS A 102 -13.86 17.92 -1.74
N CYS A 103 -14.42 16.72 -1.60
CA CYS A 103 -14.52 15.77 -2.70
C CYS A 103 -15.65 16.21 -3.63
N ASP A 104 -15.32 16.82 -4.75
CA ASP A 104 -16.30 16.99 -5.83
C ASP A 104 -16.46 15.66 -6.55
N GLY A 105 -17.60 14.99 -6.35
CA GLY A 105 -17.94 13.82 -7.16
C GLY A 105 -19.12 13.00 -6.67
N GLU A 106 -20.33 13.39 -7.06
CA GLU A 106 -21.31 12.51 -7.73
C GLU A 106 -22.55 13.30 -8.14
N GLU A 107 -22.59 13.76 -9.40
CA GLU A 107 -23.86 13.94 -10.10
C GLU A 107 -23.81 13.04 -11.33
N ARG A 108 -24.29 11.80 -11.18
CA ARG A 108 -24.68 11.00 -12.34
C ARG A 108 -25.85 10.07 -12.02
N LEU A 109 -26.98 10.45 -12.62
CA LEU A 109 -28.14 9.65 -13.05
C LEU A 109 -29.22 9.34 -12.01
N GLU A 110 -30.18 10.27 -11.88
CA GLU A 110 -31.60 9.87 -11.93
C GLU A 110 -32.29 10.55 -13.11
N SER A 111 -32.60 9.73 -14.12
CA SER A 111 -33.68 9.96 -15.08
C SER A 111 -34.02 8.60 -15.71
N ARG A 112 -34.69 7.76 -14.92
CA ARG A 112 -35.62 6.76 -15.43
C ARG A 112 -36.98 7.11 -14.87
N ASP A 113 -37.59 8.14 -15.44
CA ASP A 113 -39.03 8.31 -15.32
C ASP A 113 -39.68 7.87 -16.63
N VAL A 114 -40.53 6.88 -16.43
CA VAL A 114 -41.56 6.34 -17.30
C VAL A 114 -42.40 7.48 -17.87
N GLN A 115 -42.65 7.46 -19.19
CA GLN A 115 -43.81 8.16 -19.75
C GLN A 115 -44.57 7.19 -20.67
N THR A 116 -45.71 6.73 -20.11
CA THR A 116 -46.99 6.31 -20.70
C THR A 116 -47.05 5.96 -22.18
#